data_AF-A0A182SKJ2-F1
#
_entry.id   AF-A0A182SKJ2-F1
#
_cell.length_a   1.000
_cell.length_b   1.000
_cell.length_c   1.000
_cell.angle_alpha   90.00
_cell.angle_beta   90.00
_cell.angle_gamma   90.00
#
_symmetry.space_group_name_H-M   'P 1'
#
loop_
_entity.id
_entity.type
_entity.pdbx_description
1 polymer ?
#
loop_
_entity_poly.entity_id
_entity_poly.type
_entity_poly.pdbx_seq_one_letter_code
_entity_poly.pdbx_strand_id
1 'polypeptide(L)'
;SKDTQLKELQQQLDVVQKSLTESTEHDKRASDEAAELKATLEKARSSQKEQDERLKEQQRRISELETKLAAQTTQFDELLDRKKSSETEYSHRTHDLTQKLLEMESAKKQEIQELQQRLAELTQKVETQVSETAQTVSSKRAVEKRQQELECAKKDLELRETELQLANRRLEKDNEHLRSQLVLKESELTKLARAASAAATAADASVPNRMIGAEMKEDDSGAQIDFLNSIIVDMQRKNEKLTLRIQALESTSAESSNNMSFDIQKRKPAPRVFCDICDEFDLHETEDCPKQCSDSPPESLKHPTDGKERKVPPPRKYCESCEVFGHEIGECPDDETY
;
A
#
# COMPACT_ATOMS: atom_id res chain seq x y z
N SER A 1 54.48 -153.07 -1.57
CA SER A 1 55.57 -152.28 -0.96
C SER A 1 54.97 -151.39 0.12
N LYS A 2 55.62 -151.19 1.27
CA LYS A 2 55.14 -150.22 2.27
C LYS A 2 55.39 -148.78 1.81
N ASP A 3 56.46 -148.55 1.05
CA ASP A 3 56.86 -147.22 0.58
C ASP A 3 55.86 -146.58 -0.38
N THR A 4 55.10 -147.37 -1.15
CA THR A 4 54.03 -146.84 -2.02
C THR A 4 52.85 -146.30 -1.20
N GLN A 5 52.43 -147.01 -0.14
CA GLN A 5 51.38 -146.51 0.76
C GLN A 5 51.84 -145.28 1.56
N LEU A 6 53.11 -145.25 1.95
CA LEU A 6 53.70 -144.13 2.68
C LEU A 6 53.82 -142.88 1.80
N LYS A 7 54.19 -143.03 0.52
CA LYS A 7 54.15 -141.95 -0.48
C LYS A 7 52.73 -141.45 -0.78
N GLU A 8 51.75 -142.34 -0.85
CA GLU A 8 50.36 -141.97 -1.13
C GLU A 8 49.72 -141.23 0.05
N LEU A 9 50.01 -141.65 1.29
CA LEU A 9 49.66 -140.90 2.50
C LEU A 9 50.37 -139.54 2.57
N GLN A 10 51.65 -139.45 2.20
CA GLN A 10 52.36 -138.17 2.12
C GLN A 10 51.71 -137.23 1.09
N GLN A 11 51.35 -137.75 -0.09
CA GLN A 11 50.69 -136.97 -1.13
C GLN A 11 49.29 -136.50 -0.70
N GLN A 12 48.53 -137.32 0.03
CA GLN A 12 47.25 -136.92 0.62
C GLN A 12 47.43 -135.85 1.71
N LEU A 13 48.46 -135.97 2.55
CA LEU A 13 48.82 -134.96 3.55
C LEU A 13 49.15 -133.62 2.88
N ASP A 14 50.01 -133.63 1.86
CA ASP A 14 50.42 -132.43 1.12
C ASP A 14 49.22 -131.75 0.44
N VAL A 15 48.27 -132.52 -0.12
CA VAL A 15 47.03 -132.00 -0.72
C VAL A 15 46.11 -131.38 0.32
N VAL A 16 45.89 -132.04 1.46
CA VAL A 16 45.07 -131.50 2.56
C VAL A 16 45.73 -130.26 3.15
N GLN A 17 47.06 -130.24 3.30
CA GLN A 17 47.80 -129.11 3.85
C GLN A 17 47.77 -127.91 2.89
N LYS A 18 47.84 -128.14 1.56
CA LYS A 18 47.64 -127.10 0.54
C LYS A 18 46.20 -126.55 0.55
N SER A 19 45.20 -127.43 0.58
CA SER A 19 43.78 -127.05 0.67
C SER A 19 43.48 -126.25 1.95
N LEU A 20 44.10 -126.63 3.09
CA LEU A 20 44.00 -125.88 4.34
C LEU A 20 44.64 -124.49 4.21
N THR A 21 45.83 -124.36 3.60
CA THR A 21 46.43 -123.03 3.37
C THR A 21 45.56 -122.17 2.46
N GLU A 22 45.02 -122.72 1.37
CA GLU A 22 44.13 -122.01 0.45
C GLU A 22 42.83 -121.56 1.16
N SER A 23 42.24 -122.41 2.01
CA SER A 23 41.09 -122.03 2.87
C SER A 23 41.46 -120.91 3.83
N THR A 24 42.59 -121.00 4.54
CA THR A 24 43.00 -119.94 5.50
C THR A 24 43.33 -118.61 4.83
N GLU A 25 43.79 -118.61 3.57
CA GLU A 25 43.93 -117.38 2.78
C GLU A 25 42.57 -116.82 2.36
N HIS A 26 41.63 -117.68 1.96
CA HIS A 26 40.27 -117.26 1.62
C HIS A 26 39.54 -116.67 2.85
N ASP A 27 39.65 -117.32 4.01
CA ASP A 27 39.07 -116.85 5.28
C ASP A 27 39.66 -115.50 5.71
N LYS A 28 40.97 -115.28 5.50
CA LYS A 28 41.61 -113.97 5.72
C LYS A 28 41.06 -112.91 4.78
N ARG A 29 41.01 -113.18 3.47
CA ARG A 29 40.47 -112.22 2.48
C ARG A 29 39.01 -111.87 2.79
N ALA A 30 38.17 -112.85 3.11
CA ALA A 30 36.78 -112.63 3.51
C ALA A 30 36.67 -111.84 4.82
N SER A 31 37.57 -112.05 5.79
CA SER A 31 37.66 -111.27 7.02
C SER A 31 38.06 -109.81 6.76
N ASP A 32 39.02 -109.58 5.87
CA ASP A 32 39.50 -108.25 5.49
C ASP A 32 38.41 -107.48 4.71
N GLU A 33 37.76 -108.13 3.74
CA GLU A 33 36.60 -107.59 3.02
C GLU A 33 35.43 -107.25 3.95
N ALA A 34 35.13 -108.12 4.93
CA ALA A 34 34.11 -107.86 5.94
C ALA A 34 34.46 -106.67 6.84
N ALA A 35 35.74 -106.47 7.17
CA ALA A 35 36.22 -105.31 7.92
C ALA A 35 36.09 -104.01 7.11
N GLU A 36 36.45 -104.03 5.82
CA GLU A 36 36.32 -102.89 4.91
C GLU A 36 34.84 -102.52 4.66
N LEU A 37 33.97 -103.51 4.43
CA LEU A 37 32.53 -103.32 4.32
C LEU A 37 31.93 -102.73 5.60
N LYS A 38 32.40 -103.15 6.78
CA LYS A 38 31.96 -102.59 8.06
C LYS A 38 32.40 -101.12 8.22
N ALA A 39 33.65 -100.80 7.88
CA ALA A 39 34.18 -99.44 7.95
C ALA A 39 33.50 -98.48 6.96
N THR A 40 33.23 -98.92 5.73
CA THR A 40 32.50 -98.14 4.73
C THR A 40 31.04 -97.90 5.12
N LEU A 41 30.37 -98.91 5.70
CA LEU A 41 29.00 -98.79 6.22
C LEU A 41 28.93 -97.83 7.43
N GLU A 42 29.93 -97.85 8.31
CA GLU A 42 30.03 -96.90 9.43
C GLU A 42 30.27 -95.46 8.94
N LYS A 43 31.14 -95.25 7.95
CA LYS A 43 31.34 -93.95 7.28
C LYS A 43 30.09 -93.47 6.53
N ALA A 44 29.33 -94.37 5.91
CA ALA A 44 28.05 -94.03 5.28
C ALA A 44 27.03 -93.57 6.34
N ARG A 45 26.95 -94.25 7.49
CA ARG A 45 26.09 -93.86 8.62
C ARG A 45 26.47 -92.52 9.25
N SER A 46 27.76 -92.19 9.36
CA SER A 46 28.17 -90.87 9.87
C SER A 46 27.81 -89.76 8.87
N SER A 47 28.07 -89.97 7.58
CA SER A 47 27.67 -89.05 6.50
C SER A 47 26.16 -88.82 6.46
N GLN A 48 25.35 -89.89 6.60
CA GLN A 48 23.89 -89.77 6.66
C GLN A 48 23.43 -88.93 7.86
N LYS A 49 23.99 -89.15 9.06
CA LYS A 49 23.68 -88.32 10.24
C LYS A 49 24.03 -86.85 10.01
N GLU A 50 25.18 -86.54 9.41
CA GLU A 50 25.55 -85.16 9.06
C GLU A 50 24.57 -84.52 8.06
N GLN A 51 24.07 -85.30 7.08
CA GLN A 51 23.06 -84.83 6.13
C GLN A 51 21.71 -84.60 6.81
N ASP A 52 21.27 -85.50 7.69
CA ASP A 52 20.02 -85.35 8.45
C ASP A 52 20.04 -84.11 9.36
N GLU A 53 21.15 -83.83 10.06
CA GLU A 53 21.27 -82.59 10.86
C GLU A 53 21.32 -81.33 9.99
N ARG A 54 21.97 -81.38 8.81
CA ARG A 54 21.94 -80.26 7.85
C ARG A 54 20.53 -80.01 7.31
N LEU A 55 19.75 -81.07 7.02
CA LEU A 55 18.35 -80.94 6.57
C LEU A 55 17.47 -80.34 7.67
N LYS A 56 17.65 -80.74 8.94
CA LYS A 56 16.93 -80.13 10.08
C LYS A 56 17.23 -78.64 10.22
N GLU A 57 18.50 -78.25 10.12
CA GLU A 57 18.89 -76.83 10.22
C GLU A 57 18.38 -76.02 9.02
N GLN A 58 18.41 -76.58 7.80
CA GLN A 58 17.78 -75.95 6.63
C GLN A 58 16.27 -75.78 6.82
N GLN A 59 15.56 -76.81 7.32
CA GLN A 59 14.13 -76.73 7.60
C GLN A 59 13.82 -75.65 8.66
N ARG A 60 14.60 -75.61 9.76
CA ARG A 60 14.52 -74.58 10.79
C ARG A 60 14.70 -73.19 10.20
N ARG A 61 15.67 -73.02 9.30
CA ARG A 61 15.95 -71.75 8.62
C ARG A 61 14.86 -71.34 7.63
N ILE A 62 14.23 -72.29 6.94
CA ILE A 62 13.08 -72.01 6.08
C ILE A 62 11.93 -71.44 6.93
N SER A 63 11.57 -72.09 8.04
CA SER A 63 10.50 -71.59 8.92
C SER A 63 10.82 -70.24 9.58
N GLU A 64 12.10 -69.96 9.90
CA GLU A 64 12.52 -68.61 10.31
C GLU A 64 12.34 -67.55 9.20
N LEU A 65 12.51 -67.92 7.93
CA LEU A 65 12.36 -66.99 6.81
C LEU A 65 10.89 -66.81 6.42
N GLU A 66 10.08 -67.86 6.46
CA GLU A 66 8.62 -67.81 6.26
C GLU A 66 7.94 -66.90 7.30
N THR A 67 8.30 -67.04 8.58
CA THR A 67 7.77 -66.18 9.66
C THR A 67 8.21 -64.73 9.53
N LYS A 68 9.45 -64.46 9.11
CA LYS A 68 9.93 -63.10 8.82
C LYS A 68 9.24 -62.50 7.60
N LEU A 69 9.04 -63.28 6.54
CA LEU A 69 8.35 -62.84 5.33
C LEU A 69 6.90 -62.47 5.65
N ALA A 70 6.17 -63.33 6.38
CA ALA A 70 4.81 -63.05 6.83
C ALA A 70 4.73 -61.75 7.65
N ALA A 71 5.65 -61.54 8.59
CA ALA A 71 5.71 -60.31 9.40
C ALA A 71 6.06 -59.06 8.56
N GLN A 72 6.88 -59.20 7.51
CA GLN A 72 7.15 -58.10 6.57
C GLN A 72 5.94 -57.79 5.68
N THR A 73 5.19 -58.81 5.25
CA THR A 73 3.94 -58.60 4.50
C THR A 73 2.91 -57.85 5.35
N THR A 74 2.67 -58.26 6.60
CA THR A 74 1.71 -57.55 7.47
C THR A 74 2.14 -56.11 7.75
N GLN A 75 3.43 -55.85 7.98
CA GLN A 75 3.96 -54.49 8.13
C GLN A 75 3.78 -53.64 6.85
N PHE A 76 3.93 -54.23 5.67
CA PHE A 76 3.70 -53.54 4.41
C PHE A 76 2.23 -53.18 4.22
N ASP A 77 1.31 -54.10 4.53
CA ASP A 77 -0.13 -53.86 4.44
C ASP A 77 -0.59 -52.77 5.43
N GLU A 78 -0.11 -52.81 6.68
CA GLU A 78 -0.35 -51.75 7.68
C GLU A 78 0.14 -50.36 7.21
N LEU A 79 1.34 -50.29 6.64
CA LEU A 79 1.88 -49.05 6.09
C LEU A 79 1.09 -48.56 4.86
N LEU A 80 0.64 -49.48 4.01
CA LEU A 80 -0.16 -49.17 2.84
C LEU A 80 -1.54 -48.61 3.23
N ASP A 81 -2.20 -49.20 4.22
CA ASP A 81 -3.49 -48.71 4.72
C ASP A 81 -3.37 -47.40 5.50
N ARG A 82 -2.31 -47.24 6.30
CA ARG A 82 -1.98 -45.94 6.93
C ARG A 82 -1.68 -44.84 5.90
N LYS A 83 -1.04 -45.19 4.78
CA LYS A 83 -0.85 -44.26 3.66
C LYS A 83 -2.20 -43.86 3.06
N LYS A 84 -3.07 -44.82 2.73
CA LYS A 84 -4.41 -44.55 2.18
C LYS A 84 -5.23 -43.66 3.11
N SER A 85 -5.26 -43.95 4.42
CA SER A 85 -6.01 -43.14 5.38
C SER A 85 -5.47 -41.70 5.42
N SER A 86 -4.15 -41.53 5.54
CA SER A 86 -3.51 -40.21 5.51
C SER A 86 -3.75 -39.44 4.20
N GLU A 87 -3.77 -40.14 3.06
CA GLU A 87 -4.03 -39.55 1.74
C GLU A 87 -5.50 -39.09 1.62
N THR A 88 -6.45 -39.88 2.12
CA THR A 88 -7.85 -39.47 2.19
C THR A 88 -8.07 -38.30 3.15
N GLU A 89 -7.47 -38.31 4.35
CA GLU A 89 -7.54 -37.19 5.30
C GLU A 89 -6.96 -35.90 4.70
N TYR A 90 -5.82 -35.99 4.02
CA TYR A 90 -5.20 -34.84 3.36
C TYR A 90 -6.12 -34.30 2.25
N SER A 91 -6.66 -35.18 1.40
CA SER A 91 -7.60 -34.80 0.33
C SER A 91 -8.85 -34.09 0.88
N HIS A 92 -9.46 -34.57 1.97
CA HIS A 92 -10.59 -33.90 2.62
C HIS A 92 -10.18 -32.55 3.21
N ARG A 93 -9.07 -32.47 3.95
CA ARG A 93 -8.57 -31.20 4.52
C ARG A 93 -8.27 -30.17 3.44
N THR A 94 -7.66 -30.58 2.32
CA THR A 94 -7.43 -29.70 1.17
C THR A 94 -8.75 -29.22 0.57
N HIS A 95 -9.73 -30.11 0.39
CA HIS A 95 -11.05 -29.73 -0.13
C HIS A 95 -11.76 -28.71 0.79
N ASP A 96 -11.81 -28.96 2.10
CA ASP A 96 -12.39 -28.06 3.09
C ASP A 96 -11.72 -26.67 3.10
N LEU A 97 -10.39 -26.64 2.97
CA LEU A 97 -9.62 -25.38 2.91
C LEU A 97 -9.87 -24.63 1.60
N THR A 98 -9.91 -25.34 0.45
CA THR A 98 -10.25 -24.75 -0.84
C THR A 98 -11.68 -24.20 -0.86
N GLN A 99 -12.65 -24.91 -0.26
CA GLN A 99 -14.02 -24.44 -0.14
C GLN A 99 -14.09 -23.16 0.72
N LYS A 100 -13.48 -23.15 1.91
CA LYS A 100 -13.44 -21.97 2.78
C LYS A 100 -12.76 -20.77 2.12
N LEU A 101 -11.71 -21.01 1.35
CA LEU A 101 -11.03 -19.96 0.59
C LEU A 101 -11.96 -19.36 -0.48
N LEU A 102 -12.66 -20.20 -1.25
CA LEU A 102 -13.62 -19.75 -2.25
C LEU A 102 -14.81 -18.98 -1.63
N GLU A 103 -15.32 -19.43 -0.48
CA GLU A 103 -16.36 -18.73 0.28
C GLU A 103 -15.87 -17.35 0.73
N MET A 104 -14.66 -17.26 1.29
CA MET A 104 -14.04 -16.00 1.70
C MET A 104 -13.76 -15.05 0.52
N GLU A 105 -13.28 -15.57 -0.61
CA GLU A 105 -13.11 -14.79 -1.85
C GLU A 105 -14.44 -14.23 -2.36
N SER A 106 -15.51 -15.03 -2.32
CA SER A 106 -16.84 -14.60 -2.76
C SER A 106 -17.41 -13.48 -1.86
N ALA A 107 -17.26 -13.62 -0.53
CA ALA A 107 -17.69 -12.62 0.43
C ALA A 107 -16.88 -11.32 0.29
N LYS A 108 -15.56 -11.41 0.14
CA LYS A 108 -14.70 -10.23 -0.06
C LYS A 108 -14.96 -9.54 -1.41
N LYS A 109 -15.29 -10.30 -2.45
CA LYS A 109 -15.70 -9.73 -3.74
C LYS A 109 -17.02 -8.97 -3.63
N GLN A 110 -18.00 -9.48 -2.88
CA GLN A 110 -19.25 -8.78 -2.61
C GLN A 110 -19.01 -7.49 -1.81
N GLU A 111 -18.22 -7.54 -0.73
CA GLU A 111 -17.86 -6.37 0.08
C GLU A 111 -17.18 -5.28 -0.76
N ILE A 112 -16.27 -5.64 -1.67
CA ILE A 112 -15.64 -4.70 -2.62
C ILE A 112 -16.68 -4.07 -3.56
N GLN A 113 -17.64 -4.85 -4.08
CA GLN A 113 -18.71 -4.33 -4.95
C GLN A 113 -19.64 -3.36 -4.21
N GLU A 114 -20.02 -3.68 -2.98
CA GLU A 114 -20.84 -2.80 -2.12
C GLU A 114 -20.11 -1.49 -1.78
N LEU A 115 -18.81 -1.56 -1.47
CA LEU A 115 -17.97 -0.38 -1.24
C LEU A 115 -17.80 0.47 -2.51
N GLN A 116 -17.62 -0.16 -3.67
CA GLN A 116 -17.53 0.53 -4.97
C GLN A 116 -18.84 1.25 -5.31
N GLN A 117 -20.00 0.60 -5.13
CA GLN A 117 -21.30 1.24 -5.32
C GLN A 117 -21.47 2.44 -4.37
N ARG A 118 -21.18 2.25 -3.07
CA ARG A 118 -21.32 3.31 -2.06
C ARG A 118 -20.39 4.49 -2.32
N LEU A 119 -19.19 4.24 -2.83
CA LEU A 119 -18.25 5.28 -3.25
C LEU A 119 -18.78 6.04 -4.46
N ALA A 120 -19.31 5.36 -5.49
CA ALA A 120 -19.92 6.01 -6.65
C ALA A 120 -21.13 6.89 -6.26
N GLU A 121 -22.01 6.40 -5.37
CA GLU A 121 -23.13 7.19 -4.84
C GLU A 121 -22.67 8.42 -4.04
N LEU A 122 -21.59 8.30 -3.27
CA LEU A 122 -21.01 9.43 -2.53
C LEU A 122 -20.38 10.46 -3.46
N THR A 123 -19.62 10.03 -4.46
CA THR A 123 -19.04 10.91 -5.49
C THR A 123 -20.15 11.68 -6.20
N GLN A 124 -21.21 11.00 -6.65
CA GLN A 124 -22.36 11.66 -7.30
C GLN A 124 -23.03 12.69 -6.37
N LYS A 125 -23.21 12.37 -5.08
CA LYS A 125 -23.78 13.30 -4.08
C LYS A 125 -22.89 14.54 -3.91
N VAL A 126 -21.56 14.36 -3.84
CA VAL A 126 -20.60 15.47 -3.76
C VAL A 126 -20.63 16.32 -5.03
N GLU A 127 -20.62 15.71 -6.22
CA GLU A 127 -20.72 16.42 -7.51
C GLU A 127 -22.00 17.26 -7.61
N THR A 128 -23.15 16.71 -7.21
CA THR A 128 -24.42 17.46 -7.19
C THR A 128 -24.37 18.63 -6.20
N GLN A 129 -23.85 18.43 -4.98
CA GLN A 129 -23.70 19.52 -4.00
C GLN A 129 -22.73 20.61 -4.46
N VAL A 130 -21.63 20.24 -5.14
CA VAL A 130 -20.69 21.20 -5.73
C VAL A 130 -21.36 22.01 -6.84
N SER A 131 -22.18 21.38 -7.67
CA SER A 131 -22.96 22.06 -8.71
C SER A 131 -24.01 23.04 -8.13
N GLU A 132 -24.80 22.59 -7.16
CA GLU A 132 -25.81 23.40 -6.47
C GLU A 132 -25.20 24.59 -5.71
N THR A 133 -24.07 24.38 -5.02
CA THR A 133 -23.35 25.46 -4.32
C THR A 133 -22.73 26.44 -5.31
N ALA A 134 -22.15 25.99 -6.42
CA ALA A 134 -21.65 26.87 -7.48
C ALA A 134 -22.77 27.71 -8.11
N GLN A 135 -23.93 27.13 -8.39
CA GLN A 135 -25.11 27.85 -8.88
C GLN A 135 -25.60 28.89 -7.85
N THR A 136 -25.64 28.51 -6.56
CA THR A 136 -26.04 29.39 -5.46
C THR A 136 -25.07 30.58 -5.31
N VAL A 137 -23.76 30.35 -5.39
CA VAL A 137 -22.74 31.41 -5.35
C VAL A 137 -22.86 32.35 -6.55
N SER A 138 -23.10 31.81 -7.75
CA SER A 138 -23.34 32.60 -8.96
C SER A 138 -24.58 33.49 -8.82
N SER A 139 -25.69 32.93 -8.31
CA SER A 139 -26.93 33.67 -8.03
C SER A 139 -26.72 34.78 -6.99
N LYS A 140 -26.01 34.50 -5.89
CA LYS A 140 -25.66 35.51 -4.87
C LYS A 140 -24.85 36.66 -5.45
N ARG A 141 -23.80 36.38 -6.24
CA ARG A 141 -23.00 37.41 -6.93
C ARG A 141 -23.84 38.27 -7.88
N ALA A 142 -24.81 37.67 -8.58
CA ALA A 142 -25.72 38.40 -9.44
C ALA A 142 -26.63 39.36 -8.64
N VAL A 143 -27.15 38.92 -7.49
CA VAL A 143 -27.94 39.75 -6.57
C VAL A 143 -27.10 40.88 -5.96
N GLU A 144 -25.89 40.57 -5.48
CA GLU A 144 -24.93 41.57 -4.95
C GLU A 144 -24.63 42.65 -5.99
N LYS A 145 -24.39 42.26 -7.26
CA LYS A 145 -24.18 43.22 -8.35
C LYS A 145 -25.41 44.10 -8.58
N ARG A 146 -26.62 43.52 -8.62
CA ARG A 146 -27.87 44.30 -8.77
C ARG A 146 -28.11 45.25 -7.60
N GLN A 147 -27.70 44.86 -6.39
CA GLN A 147 -27.81 45.71 -5.21
C GLN A 147 -26.83 46.89 -5.27
N GLN A 148 -25.59 46.68 -5.74
CA GLN A 148 -24.64 47.77 -6.03
C GLN A 148 -25.14 48.70 -7.13
N GLU A 149 -25.69 48.17 -8.23
CA GLU A 149 -26.30 48.96 -9.31
C GLU A 149 -27.47 49.83 -8.77
N LEU A 150 -28.30 49.28 -7.89
CA LEU A 150 -29.40 50.00 -7.24
C LEU A 150 -28.92 51.08 -6.26
N GLU A 151 -27.86 50.83 -5.49
CA GLU A 151 -27.26 51.81 -4.59
C GLU A 151 -26.62 52.99 -5.34
N CYS A 152 -25.98 52.74 -6.48
CA CYS A 152 -25.50 53.81 -7.36
C CYS A 152 -26.67 54.62 -7.93
N ALA A 153 -27.69 53.97 -8.49
CA ALA A 153 -28.86 54.64 -9.06
C ALA A 153 -29.63 55.49 -8.02
N LYS A 154 -29.68 55.06 -6.74
CA LYS A 154 -30.23 55.86 -5.64
C LYS A 154 -29.42 57.14 -5.39
N LYS A 155 -28.09 57.05 -5.32
CA LYS A 155 -27.21 58.23 -5.13
C LYS A 155 -27.31 59.21 -6.30
N ASP A 156 -27.40 58.71 -7.53
CA ASP A 156 -27.62 59.54 -8.71
C ASP A 156 -28.98 60.27 -8.65
N LEU A 157 -30.02 59.59 -8.18
CA LEU A 157 -31.35 60.18 -7.99
C LEU A 157 -31.36 61.23 -6.86
N GLU A 158 -30.76 60.93 -5.70
CA GLU A 158 -30.57 61.88 -4.60
C GLU A 158 -29.82 63.13 -5.07
N LEU A 159 -28.74 62.97 -5.84
CA LEU A 159 -28.01 64.09 -6.43
C LEU A 159 -28.91 64.94 -7.34
N ARG A 160 -29.67 64.31 -8.24
CA ARG A 160 -30.64 65.02 -9.12
C ARG A 160 -31.74 65.73 -8.34
N GLU A 161 -32.23 65.17 -7.25
CA GLU A 161 -33.17 65.84 -6.35
C GLU A 161 -32.54 67.08 -5.71
N THR A 162 -31.28 67.02 -5.26
CA THR A 162 -30.58 68.21 -4.72
C THR A 162 -30.35 69.29 -5.80
N GLU A 163 -29.98 68.91 -7.02
CA GLU A 163 -29.84 69.84 -8.15
C GLU A 163 -31.16 70.54 -8.47
N LEU A 164 -32.26 69.79 -8.53
CA LEU A 164 -33.61 70.32 -8.76
C LEU A 164 -34.06 71.26 -7.64
N GLN A 165 -33.80 70.91 -6.36
CA GLN A 165 -34.08 71.79 -5.23
C GLN A 165 -33.28 73.10 -5.30
N LEU A 166 -31.99 73.04 -5.70
CA LEU A 166 -31.16 74.23 -5.88
C LEU A 166 -31.63 75.08 -7.06
N ALA A 167 -32.05 74.47 -8.18
CA ALA A 167 -32.62 75.16 -9.32
C ALA A 167 -33.94 75.86 -8.96
N ASN A 168 -34.84 75.18 -8.25
CA ASN A 168 -36.10 75.76 -7.77
C ASN A 168 -35.84 76.97 -6.85
N ARG A 169 -34.93 76.85 -5.87
CA ARG A 169 -34.54 77.97 -4.99
C ARG A 169 -33.95 79.17 -5.74
N ARG A 170 -33.29 78.97 -6.89
CA ARG A 170 -32.84 80.07 -7.76
C ARG A 170 -34.02 80.72 -8.46
N LEU A 171 -34.89 79.92 -9.09
CA LEU A 171 -36.10 80.41 -9.76
C LEU A 171 -37.07 81.14 -8.80
N GLU A 172 -37.16 80.72 -7.55
CA GLU A 172 -37.91 81.42 -6.48
C GLU A 172 -37.33 82.80 -6.19
N LYS A 173 -35.99 82.90 -6.02
CA LYS A 173 -35.30 84.19 -5.81
C LYS A 173 -35.44 85.11 -7.02
N ASP A 174 -35.31 84.58 -8.23
CA ASP A 174 -35.46 85.34 -9.47
C ASP A 174 -36.90 85.85 -9.63
N ASN A 175 -37.91 85.04 -9.29
CA ASN A 175 -39.32 85.47 -9.23
C ASN A 175 -39.53 86.60 -8.22
N GLU A 176 -39.00 86.47 -7.01
CA GLU A 176 -39.16 87.48 -5.96
C GLU A 176 -38.45 88.80 -6.33
N HIS A 177 -37.28 88.70 -6.96
CA HIS A 177 -36.55 89.85 -7.50
C HIS A 177 -37.32 90.53 -8.65
N LEU A 178 -37.87 89.77 -9.59
CA LEU A 178 -38.69 90.30 -10.68
C LEU A 178 -40.00 90.93 -10.17
N ARG A 179 -40.66 90.34 -9.16
CA ARG A 179 -41.81 90.95 -8.47
C ARG A 179 -41.44 92.27 -7.80
N SER A 180 -40.30 92.31 -7.09
CA SER A 180 -39.79 93.53 -6.47
C SER A 180 -39.50 94.61 -7.51
N GLN A 181 -38.88 94.25 -8.65
CA GLN A 181 -38.66 95.18 -9.77
C GLN A 181 -39.99 95.67 -10.37
N LEU A 182 -40.99 94.80 -10.57
CA LEU A 182 -42.31 95.19 -11.06
C LEU A 182 -42.97 96.20 -10.13
N VAL A 183 -43.02 95.95 -8.82
CA VAL A 183 -43.57 96.89 -7.83
C VAL A 183 -42.80 98.23 -7.83
N LEU A 184 -41.47 98.19 -7.95
CA LEU A 184 -40.66 99.41 -8.09
C LEU A 184 -41.02 100.18 -9.36
N LYS A 185 -41.15 99.51 -10.52
CA LYS A 185 -41.53 100.13 -11.78
C LYS A 185 -42.97 100.63 -11.82
N GLU A 186 -43.91 99.94 -11.18
CA GLU A 186 -45.28 100.45 -10.94
C GLU A 186 -45.26 101.70 -10.05
N SER A 187 -44.40 101.73 -9.04
CA SER A 187 -44.20 102.92 -8.18
C SER A 187 -43.55 104.08 -8.94
N GLU A 188 -42.60 103.80 -9.83
CA GLU A 188 -41.98 104.80 -10.72
C GLU A 188 -43.00 105.31 -11.75
N LEU A 189 -43.78 104.44 -12.37
CA LEU A 189 -44.82 104.81 -13.33
C LEU A 189 -45.92 105.64 -12.68
N THR A 190 -46.35 105.31 -11.46
CA THR A 190 -47.31 106.15 -10.71
C THR A 190 -46.68 107.47 -10.25
N LYS A 191 -45.40 107.50 -9.86
CA LYS A 191 -44.66 108.75 -9.60
C LYS A 191 -44.52 109.59 -10.87
N LEU A 192 -44.21 108.99 -12.02
CA LEU A 192 -44.09 109.66 -13.32
C LEU A 192 -45.44 110.13 -13.85
N ALA A 193 -46.53 109.39 -13.62
CA ALA A 193 -47.88 109.86 -13.92
C ALA A 193 -48.27 111.08 -13.06
N ARG A 194 -47.94 111.06 -11.75
CA ARG A 194 -48.10 112.23 -10.88
C ARG A 194 -47.18 113.38 -11.31
N ALA A 195 -45.93 113.10 -11.65
CA ALA A 195 -44.97 114.10 -12.10
C ALA A 195 -45.34 114.68 -13.48
N ALA A 196 -45.92 113.90 -14.38
CA ALA A 196 -46.48 114.40 -15.64
C ALA A 196 -47.73 115.26 -15.39
N SER A 197 -48.59 114.87 -14.44
CA SER A 197 -49.72 115.72 -14.02
C SER A 197 -49.29 117.02 -13.33
N ALA A 198 -48.12 117.04 -12.68
CA ALA A 198 -47.52 118.24 -12.08
C ALA A 198 -46.67 119.07 -13.06
N ALA A 199 -46.00 118.43 -14.03
CA ALA A 199 -45.26 119.09 -15.11
C ALA A 199 -46.19 119.70 -16.16
N ALA A 200 -47.47 119.29 -16.18
CA ALA A 200 -48.55 120.02 -16.86
C ALA A 200 -48.87 121.37 -16.20
N THR A 201 -48.29 121.71 -15.03
CA THR A 201 -48.54 122.97 -14.29
C THR A 201 -47.31 123.78 -13.87
N ALA A 202 -46.07 123.32 -14.09
CA ALA A 202 -44.86 124.15 -13.89
C ALA A 202 -43.65 123.67 -14.72
N ALA A 203 -42.79 124.61 -15.11
CA ALA A 203 -41.55 124.36 -15.83
C ALA A 203 -40.29 124.48 -14.95
N ASP A 204 -39.23 123.82 -15.41
CA ASP A 204 -37.80 124.16 -15.29
C ASP A 204 -36.87 123.41 -14.31
N ALA A 205 -35.64 123.20 -14.82
CA ALA A 205 -34.33 122.98 -14.21
C ALA A 205 -33.93 121.70 -13.42
N SER A 206 -32.94 120.99 -14.01
CA SER A 206 -31.65 120.56 -13.40
C SER A 206 -31.41 119.09 -12.97
N VAL A 207 -30.16 118.64 -13.20
CA VAL A 207 -29.58 117.29 -12.98
C VAL A 207 -28.22 117.46 -12.28
N PRO A 208 -27.81 116.58 -11.33
CA PRO A 208 -26.52 115.89 -11.55
C PRO A 208 -26.38 114.44 -11.02
N ASN A 209 -25.58 113.71 -11.80
CA ASN A 209 -24.92 112.40 -11.67
C ASN A 209 -24.12 112.12 -10.35
N ARG A 210 -23.95 110.82 -9.95
CA ARG A 210 -22.66 110.06 -9.94
C ARG A 210 -22.56 108.87 -8.95
N MET A 211 -22.04 107.72 -9.45
CA MET A 211 -21.27 106.55 -8.88
C MET A 211 -21.39 106.19 -7.37
N ILE A 212 -21.30 104.93 -6.92
CA ILE A 212 -20.16 103.96 -6.85
C ILE A 212 -20.78 102.57 -6.54
N GLY A 213 -20.23 101.37 -6.79
CA GLY A 213 -18.92 100.91 -7.30
C GLY A 213 -18.88 99.37 -7.37
N ALA A 214 -17.71 98.72 -7.26
CA ALA A 214 -17.58 97.25 -7.21
C ALA A 214 -16.26 96.78 -6.52
N GLU A 215 -16.33 95.86 -5.56
CA GLU A 215 -15.23 95.04 -5.00
C GLU A 215 -15.83 93.66 -4.62
N MET A 216 -15.36 92.52 -5.16
CA MET A 216 -14.19 91.70 -4.76
C MET A 216 -14.29 91.15 -3.32
N LYS A 217 -14.55 89.84 -3.15
CA LYS A 217 -13.60 88.68 -3.20
C LYS A 217 -12.80 88.51 -1.89
N GLU A 218 -13.31 87.72 -0.94
CA GLU A 218 -12.52 87.28 0.23
C GLU A 218 -12.96 85.94 0.88
N ASP A 219 -13.60 85.01 0.14
CA ASP A 219 -14.17 83.77 0.72
C ASP A 219 -13.66 82.45 0.07
N ASP A 220 -12.80 82.54 -0.96
CA ASP A 220 -12.34 81.37 -1.74
C ASP A 220 -11.26 80.56 -0.98
N SER A 221 -10.42 81.24 -0.21
CA SER A 221 -9.28 80.61 0.49
C SER A 221 -9.70 79.68 1.63
N GLY A 222 -10.79 79.98 2.35
CA GLY A 222 -11.30 79.11 3.42
C GLY A 222 -11.85 77.80 2.87
N ALA A 223 -12.74 77.88 1.87
CA ALA A 223 -13.31 76.73 1.19
C ALA A 223 -12.23 75.85 0.54
N GLN A 224 -11.18 76.44 -0.03
CA GLN A 224 -10.06 75.70 -0.61
C GLN A 224 -9.22 74.96 0.45
N ILE A 225 -9.01 75.55 1.63
CA ILE A 225 -8.31 74.90 2.75
C ILE A 225 -9.14 73.73 3.30
N ASP A 226 -10.45 73.90 3.51
CA ASP A 226 -11.32 72.83 4.00
C ASP A 226 -11.47 71.68 3.00
N PHE A 227 -11.51 71.98 1.70
CA PHE A 227 -11.50 70.96 0.65
C PHE A 227 -10.18 70.17 0.61
N LEU A 228 -9.04 70.84 0.78
CA LEU A 228 -7.73 70.16 0.87
C LEU A 228 -7.63 69.29 2.14
N ASN A 229 -8.11 69.78 3.29
CA ASN A 229 -8.18 69.00 4.53
C ASN A 229 -9.08 67.76 4.37
N SER A 230 -10.23 67.90 3.71
CA SER A 230 -11.12 66.78 3.36
C SER A 230 -10.41 65.71 2.51
N ILE A 231 -9.68 66.12 1.47
CA ILE A 231 -8.89 65.21 0.62
C ILE A 231 -7.76 64.53 1.42
N ILE A 232 -7.05 65.27 2.28
CA ILE A 232 -5.97 64.73 3.11
C ILE A 232 -6.50 63.64 4.05
N VAL A 233 -7.65 63.86 4.71
CA VAL A 233 -8.28 62.88 5.59
C VAL A 233 -8.74 61.63 4.82
N ASP A 234 -9.34 61.78 3.63
CA ASP A 234 -9.77 60.63 2.82
C ASP A 234 -8.58 59.85 2.24
N MET A 235 -7.46 60.53 1.90
CA MET A 235 -6.20 59.86 1.53
C MET A 235 -5.57 59.12 2.71
N GLN A 236 -5.51 59.73 3.90
CA GLN A 236 -4.99 59.06 5.11
C GLN A 236 -5.80 57.80 5.43
N ARG A 237 -7.14 57.89 5.42
CA ARG A 237 -8.03 56.74 5.62
C ARG A 237 -7.88 55.67 4.55
N LYS A 238 -7.63 56.04 3.29
CA LYS A 238 -7.31 55.08 2.20
C LYS A 238 -5.95 54.40 2.42
N ASN A 239 -4.93 55.14 2.84
CA ASN A 239 -3.62 54.56 3.18
C ASN A 239 -3.72 53.60 4.36
N GLU A 240 -4.39 53.96 5.46
CA GLU A 240 -4.64 53.06 6.60
C GLU A 240 -5.33 51.76 6.16
N LYS A 241 -6.36 51.87 5.32
CA LYS A 241 -7.09 50.72 4.77
C LYS A 241 -6.21 49.84 3.85
N LEU A 242 -5.27 50.43 3.12
CA LEU A 242 -4.31 49.68 2.30
C LEU A 242 -3.25 49.00 3.18
N THR A 243 -2.70 49.69 4.19
CA THR A 243 -1.76 49.13 5.17
C THR A 243 -2.35 47.94 5.90
N LEU A 244 -3.58 48.05 6.42
CA LEU A 244 -4.29 46.94 7.07
C LEU A 244 -4.51 45.75 6.13
N ARG A 245 -4.76 46.00 4.83
CA ARG A 245 -4.92 44.95 3.82
C ARG A 245 -3.60 44.25 3.49
N ILE A 246 -2.49 44.99 3.45
CA ILE A 246 -1.14 44.42 3.27
C ILE A 246 -0.80 43.55 4.47
N GLN A 247 -0.96 44.06 5.69
CA GLN A 247 -0.69 43.33 6.92
C GLN A 247 -1.48 42.02 7.03
N ALA A 248 -2.77 42.03 6.64
CA ALA A 248 -3.61 40.82 6.62
C ALA A 248 -3.17 39.78 5.57
N LEU A 249 -2.61 40.22 4.42
CA LEU A 249 -2.05 39.31 3.42
C LEU A 249 -0.70 38.74 3.87
N GLU A 250 0.12 39.54 4.53
CA GLU A 250 1.42 39.13 5.09
C GLU A 250 1.24 38.11 6.23
N SER A 251 0.28 38.31 7.14
CA SER A 251 0.00 37.34 8.21
C SER A 251 -0.51 36.00 7.65
N THR A 252 -1.45 36.04 6.70
CA THR A 252 -1.97 34.83 6.02
C THR A 252 -0.87 34.04 5.29
N SER A 253 0.12 34.75 4.73
CA SER A 253 1.29 34.15 4.08
C SER A 253 2.27 33.52 5.09
N ALA A 254 2.50 34.17 6.23
CA ALA A 254 3.40 33.67 7.28
C ALA A 254 2.84 32.42 8.00
N GLU A 255 1.54 32.38 8.27
CA GLU A 255 0.87 31.25 8.95
C GLU A 255 0.80 29.99 8.07
N SER A 256 0.84 30.16 6.74
CA SER A 256 0.90 29.06 5.77
C SER A 256 2.30 28.42 5.66
N SER A 257 3.35 29.09 6.14
CA SER A 257 4.76 28.65 6.00
C SER A 257 5.34 28.00 7.25
N ASN A 258 4.71 28.16 8.42
CA ASN A 258 5.29 27.77 9.72
C ASN A 258 4.49 26.68 10.48
N ASN A 259 3.50 26.04 9.84
CA ASN A 259 2.74 24.97 10.47
C ASN A 259 2.62 23.70 9.60
N MET A 260 3.69 23.41 8.85
CA MET A 260 3.95 22.11 8.24
C MET A 260 5.10 21.40 8.97
N SER A 261 5.00 21.36 10.31
CA SER A 261 5.68 20.34 11.10
C SER A 261 5.12 18.99 10.67
N PHE A 262 5.76 18.39 9.67
CA PHE A 262 5.53 16.99 9.34
C PHE A 262 5.85 16.16 10.58
N ASP A 263 4.80 15.69 11.25
CA ASP A 263 4.93 14.55 12.15
C ASP A 263 5.73 13.47 11.44
N ILE A 264 6.80 13.01 12.09
CA ILE A 264 7.66 11.94 11.59
C ILE A 264 6.91 10.62 11.84
N GLN A 265 5.77 10.47 11.17
CA GLN A 265 5.08 9.21 11.00
C GLN A 265 6.00 8.29 10.19
N LYS A 266 6.76 7.48 10.93
CA LYS A 266 7.46 6.25 10.51
C LYS A 266 7.46 6.04 8.98
N ARG A 267 8.27 6.84 8.26
CA ARG A 267 8.39 6.67 6.80
C ARG A 267 8.92 5.25 6.59
N LYS A 268 8.13 4.42 5.91
CA LYS A 268 8.58 3.09 5.48
C LYS A 268 9.93 3.30 4.76
N PRO A 269 10.98 2.54 5.11
CA PRO A 269 12.25 2.66 4.39
C PRO A 269 11.96 2.49 2.89
N ALA A 270 12.64 3.29 2.07
CA ALA A 270 12.44 3.24 0.63
C ALA A 270 12.61 1.79 0.13
N PRO A 271 11.81 1.32 -0.83
CA PRO A 271 11.99 0.00 -1.41
C PRO A 271 13.44 -0.17 -1.85
N ARG A 272 14.13 -1.16 -1.25
CA ARG A 272 15.52 -1.46 -1.60
C ARG A 272 15.55 -1.99 -3.02
N VAL A 273 16.30 -1.35 -3.90
CA VAL A 273 16.48 -1.84 -5.26
C VAL A 273 17.39 -3.06 -5.22
N PHE A 274 17.06 -4.08 -6.01
CA PHE A 274 17.81 -5.32 -6.12
C PHE A 274 17.95 -5.64 -7.60
N CYS A 275 19.18 -5.90 -8.04
CA CYS A 275 19.48 -6.30 -9.40
C CYS A 275 19.69 -7.81 -9.46
N ASP A 276 18.76 -8.53 -10.09
CA ASP A 276 18.79 -9.98 -10.33
C ASP A 276 19.82 -10.43 -11.38
N ILE A 277 20.41 -9.49 -12.13
CA ILE A 277 21.49 -9.75 -13.09
C ILE A 277 22.85 -9.85 -12.39
N CYS A 278 23.06 -9.14 -11.27
CA CYS A 278 24.35 -9.14 -10.55
C CYS A 278 24.29 -9.53 -9.07
N ASP A 279 23.11 -9.80 -8.51
CA ASP A 279 22.84 -10.08 -7.08
C ASP A 279 23.25 -8.95 -6.11
N GLU A 280 23.31 -7.69 -6.59
CA GLU A 280 23.66 -6.52 -5.78
C GLU A 280 22.41 -5.74 -5.33
N PHE A 281 22.45 -5.22 -4.10
CA PHE A 281 21.41 -4.36 -3.53
C PHE A 281 21.83 -2.89 -3.57
N ASP A 282 20.85 -2.00 -3.72
CA ASP A 282 20.94 -0.55 -3.55
C ASP A 282 21.95 0.19 -4.47
N LEU A 283 22.51 -0.49 -5.48
CA LEU A 283 23.46 0.10 -6.44
C LEU A 283 22.83 0.55 -7.76
N HIS A 284 21.93 -0.26 -8.32
CA HIS A 284 21.21 0.02 -9.57
C HIS A 284 19.94 -0.85 -9.66
N GLU A 285 19.00 -0.44 -10.50
CA GLU A 285 17.85 -1.28 -10.89
C GLU A 285 18.28 -2.27 -11.98
N THR A 286 17.55 -3.39 -12.13
CA THR A 286 17.83 -4.44 -13.14
C THR A 286 18.04 -3.86 -14.54
N GLU A 287 17.20 -2.90 -14.96
CA GLU A 287 17.23 -2.31 -16.31
C GLU A 287 18.51 -1.52 -16.60
N ASP A 288 19.18 -0.99 -15.56
CA ASP A 288 20.42 -0.21 -15.64
C ASP A 288 21.69 -1.06 -15.39
N CYS A 289 21.57 -2.38 -15.29
CA CYS A 289 22.71 -3.23 -14.95
C CYS A 289 23.83 -3.14 -16.02
N PRO A 290 25.07 -2.74 -15.68
CA PRO A 290 26.16 -2.65 -16.65
C PRO A 290 26.56 -4.02 -17.24
N LYS A 291 26.15 -5.13 -16.61
CA LYS A 291 26.31 -6.50 -17.15
C LYS A 291 25.28 -6.84 -18.23
N GLN A 292 24.15 -6.14 -18.31
CA GLN A 292 23.09 -6.36 -19.31
C GLN A 292 23.56 -6.10 -20.76
N CYS A 293 24.54 -5.21 -20.94
CA CYS A 293 25.18 -4.95 -22.23
C CYS A 293 26.39 -5.87 -22.53
N SER A 294 26.69 -6.85 -21.68
CA SER A 294 27.73 -7.84 -21.97
C SER A 294 27.11 -9.02 -22.73
N ASP A 295 27.66 -9.33 -23.92
CA ASP A 295 27.18 -10.36 -24.84
C ASP A 295 27.56 -11.79 -24.36
N SER A 296 27.29 -12.07 -23.10
CA SER A 296 27.63 -13.30 -22.40
C SER A 296 26.51 -13.64 -21.41
N PRO A 297 25.95 -14.86 -21.43
CA PRO A 297 24.84 -15.21 -20.56
C PRO A 297 25.16 -14.97 -19.08
N PRO A 298 24.24 -14.38 -18.29
CA PRO A 298 24.50 -14.06 -16.90
C PRO A 298 24.82 -15.33 -16.10
N GLU A 299 25.84 -15.25 -15.25
CA GLU A 299 26.34 -16.41 -14.50
C GLU A 299 25.33 -16.95 -13.47
N SER A 300 24.26 -16.21 -13.18
CA SER A 300 23.13 -16.68 -12.37
C SER A 300 22.38 -17.89 -12.97
N LEU A 301 22.44 -18.09 -14.29
CA LEU A 301 21.93 -19.31 -14.94
C LEU A 301 22.88 -20.51 -14.87
N LYS A 302 24.14 -20.30 -14.46
CA LYS A 302 25.04 -21.40 -14.10
C LYS A 302 24.73 -21.82 -12.66
N HIS A 303 23.77 -22.73 -12.51
CA HIS A 303 23.66 -23.52 -11.28
C HIS A 303 25.06 -24.04 -10.90
N PRO A 304 25.51 -23.91 -9.64
CA PRO A 304 26.80 -24.43 -9.22
C PRO A 304 26.84 -25.96 -9.35
N THR A 305 27.32 -26.44 -10.51
CA THR A 305 28.03 -27.71 -10.56
C THR A 305 29.22 -27.60 -9.62
N ASP A 306 29.41 -28.60 -8.77
CA ASP A 306 30.49 -28.72 -7.78
C ASP A 306 30.35 -27.92 -6.47
N GLY A 307 29.47 -28.42 -5.60
CA GLY A 307 29.86 -28.83 -4.23
C GLY A 307 30.27 -27.77 -3.21
N LYS A 308 30.28 -26.47 -3.54
CA LYS A 308 30.51 -25.40 -2.55
C LYS A 308 29.22 -25.11 -1.78
N GLU A 309 29.07 -25.77 -0.62
CA GLU A 309 28.06 -25.39 0.36
C GLU A 309 28.13 -23.90 0.68
N ARG A 310 27.06 -23.17 0.38
CA ARG A 310 26.90 -21.79 0.84
C ARG A 310 26.82 -21.82 2.36
N LYS A 311 27.76 -21.16 3.04
CA LYS A 311 27.67 -20.95 4.50
C LYS A 311 26.47 -20.05 4.79
N VAL A 312 25.33 -20.66 5.08
CA VAL A 312 24.13 -19.96 5.55
C VAL A 312 24.51 -19.27 6.86
N PRO A 313 24.38 -17.93 6.98
CA PRO A 313 24.60 -17.25 8.24
C PRO A 313 23.66 -17.82 9.31
N PRO A 314 24.09 -17.98 10.57
CA PRO A 314 23.20 -18.45 11.63
C PRO A 314 21.95 -17.54 11.71
N PRO A 315 20.75 -18.11 11.95
CA PRO A 315 19.52 -17.34 12.00
C PRO A 315 19.63 -16.24 13.07
N ARG A 316 19.15 -15.03 12.74
CA ARG A 316 19.13 -13.90 13.67
C ARG A 316 18.14 -14.22 14.79
N LYS A 317 18.59 -14.09 16.05
CA LYS A 317 17.73 -14.17 17.24
C LYS A 317 16.58 -13.15 17.16
N TYR A 318 15.40 -13.53 17.64
CA TYR A 318 14.18 -12.72 17.62
C TYR A 318 13.46 -12.89 18.97
N CYS A 319 13.15 -11.80 19.69
CA CYS A 319 12.36 -11.84 20.92
C CYS A 319 10.89 -11.68 20.53
N GLU A 320 10.11 -12.77 20.57
CA GLU A 320 8.66 -12.72 20.30
C GLU A 320 7.92 -11.78 21.27
N SER A 321 8.49 -11.50 22.44
CA SER A 321 7.91 -10.60 23.45
C SER A 321 7.99 -9.11 23.12
N CYS A 322 8.90 -8.67 22.24
CA CYS A 322 9.02 -7.25 21.82
C CYS A 322 9.10 -7.06 20.29
N GLU A 323 8.96 -8.13 19.52
CA GLU A 323 8.95 -8.15 18.06
C GLU A 323 10.24 -7.62 17.37
N VAL A 324 11.39 -7.59 18.07
CA VAL A 324 12.68 -7.15 17.49
C VAL A 324 13.68 -8.28 17.29
N PHE A 325 14.55 -8.09 16.28
CA PHE A 325 15.72 -8.95 16.06
C PHE A 325 16.91 -8.48 16.91
N GLY A 326 17.61 -9.43 17.53
CA GLY A 326 18.88 -9.18 18.21
C GLY A 326 19.13 -10.01 19.48
N HIS A 327 18.06 -10.48 20.14
CA HIS A 327 18.12 -11.22 21.40
C HIS A 327 16.99 -12.27 21.47
N GLU A 328 17.03 -13.16 22.46
CA GLU A 328 16.03 -14.21 22.67
C GLU A 328 14.96 -13.84 23.72
N ILE A 329 13.87 -14.62 23.76
CA ILE A 329 12.79 -14.49 24.75
C ILE A 329 13.39 -14.64 26.16
N GLY A 330 13.40 -13.55 26.94
CA GLY A 330 14.01 -13.48 28.28
C GLY A 330 15.28 -12.62 28.37
N GLU A 331 15.81 -12.15 27.24
CA GLU A 331 16.88 -11.11 27.18
C GLU A 331 16.31 -9.71 26.83
N CYS A 332 14.99 -9.62 26.64
CA CYS A 332 14.24 -8.39 26.43
C CYS A 332 14.45 -7.44 27.66
N PRO A 333 14.86 -6.16 27.49
CA PRO A 333 15.14 -5.26 28.61
C PRO A 333 13.87 -4.87 29.39
N ASP A 334 13.93 -4.90 30.72
CA ASP A 334 12.77 -4.70 31.62
C ASP A 334 12.17 -3.27 31.62
N ASP A 335 12.90 -2.27 31.10
CA ASP A 335 12.46 -0.88 31.01
C ASP A 335 11.98 -0.51 29.59
N GLU A 336 10.69 -0.69 29.34
CA GLU A 336 9.79 0.33 28.77
C GLU A 336 8.33 -0.20 28.73
N THR A 337 7.68 -0.21 29.90
CA THR A 337 6.22 -0.39 29.97
C THR A 337 5.54 0.96 29.76
N TYR A 338 4.85 1.14 28.62
CA TYR A 338 3.89 2.23 28.38
C TYR A 338 2.76 1.81 27.45
#